data_AF-A0AAN7DF70-F1
#
_entry.id   AF-A0AAN7DF70-F1
#
_cell.length_a   1.000
_cell.length_b   1.000
_cell.length_c   1.000
_cell.angle_alpha   90.00
_cell.angle_beta   90.00
_cell.angle_gamma   90.00
#
_symmetry.space_group_name_H-M   'P 1'
#
loop_
_entity.id
_entity.type
_entity.pdbx_description
1 polymer ?
#
loop_
_entity_poly.entity_id
_entity_poly.type
_entity_poly.pdbx_seq_one_letter_code
_entity_poly.pdbx_strand_id
1 'polypeptide(L)'
;MASRILNSQVAASIKRAGVRFQSTAVDGGFTAERDAIKHHAADAAGTWKKISIFVTIPCLAAASFNAYNLYEAHHEHQKHHPKEWVKYPYINFRARDYFWGKESLFFNPDVNLSAQEE
;
A
#
# COMPACT_ATOMS: atom_id res chain seq x y z
N MET A 1 -37.69 10.51 77.41
CA MET A 1 -36.41 9.76 77.42
C MET A 1 -36.29 9.00 76.12
N ALA A 2 -35.21 9.26 75.38
CA ALA A 2 -35.03 8.89 73.98
C ALA A 2 -34.86 7.37 73.78
N SER A 3 -35.57 6.80 72.81
CA SER A 3 -35.29 5.46 72.28
C SER A 3 -34.84 5.57 70.82
N ARG A 4 -33.66 5.02 70.57
CA ARG A 4 -32.85 5.17 69.37
C ARG A 4 -33.43 4.38 68.19
N ILE A 5 -33.78 5.07 67.11
CA ILE A 5 -33.86 4.47 65.77
C ILE A 5 -32.41 4.30 65.29
N LEU A 6 -31.88 3.07 65.33
CA LEU A 6 -30.60 2.73 64.73
C LEU A 6 -30.82 2.41 63.25
N ASN A 7 -30.40 3.34 62.39
CA ASN A 7 -30.28 3.15 60.95
C ASN A 7 -29.39 1.94 60.62
N SER A 8 -29.95 0.90 60.01
CA SER A 8 -29.23 -0.30 59.54
C SER A 8 -28.46 -0.11 58.22
N GLN A 9 -28.09 1.13 57.86
CA GLN A 9 -27.43 1.43 56.58
C GLN A 9 -25.88 1.44 56.65
N VAL A 10 -25.27 0.82 57.66
CA VAL A 10 -23.79 0.80 57.79
C VAL A 10 -23.13 -0.40 57.09
N ALA A 11 -23.87 -1.37 56.57
CA ALA A 11 -23.27 -2.60 56.02
C ALA A 11 -23.06 -2.62 54.48
N ALA A 12 -22.89 -1.48 53.82
CA ALA A 12 -22.68 -1.45 52.35
C ALA A 12 -21.51 -0.57 51.88
N SER A 13 -20.46 -0.43 52.69
CA SER A 13 -19.19 0.13 52.23
C SER A 13 -17.98 -0.68 52.70
N ILE A 14 -18.03 -2.00 52.50
CA ILE A 14 -16.78 -2.74 52.31
C ILE A 14 -16.37 -2.43 50.87
N LYS A 15 -15.59 -1.36 50.71
CA LYS A 15 -14.85 -1.07 49.49
C LYS A 15 -14.14 -2.36 49.10
N ARG A 16 -14.54 -2.95 47.98
CA ARG A 16 -13.91 -4.13 47.36
C ARG A 16 -12.53 -3.69 46.84
N ALA A 17 -11.63 -3.32 47.74
CA ALA A 17 -10.29 -2.81 47.45
C ALA A 17 -9.32 -3.91 47.01
N GLY A 18 -9.71 -5.18 47.10
CA GLY A 18 -8.84 -6.32 46.78
C GLY A 18 -8.90 -6.82 45.33
N VAL A 19 -9.97 -6.54 44.57
CA VAL A 19 -10.16 -7.19 43.25
C VAL A 19 -9.48 -6.43 42.10
N ARG A 20 -9.28 -5.11 42.25
CA ARG A 20 -8.61 -4.28 41.21
C ARG A 20 -7.10 -4.12 41.41
N PHE A 21 -6.55 -4.56 42.54
CA PHE A 21 -5.11 -4.48 42.80
C PHE A 21 -4.32 -5.55 42.05
N GLN A 22 -4.92 -6.71 41.76
CA GLN A 22 -4.25 -7.75 40.97
C GLN A 22 -4.13 -7.41 39.48
N SER A 23 -5.03 -6.62 38.90
CA SER A 23 -4.90 -6.14 37.51
C SER A 23 -3.79 -5.10 37.33
N THR A 24 -3.36 -4.43 38.40
CA THR A 24 -2.20 -3.52 38.40
C THR A 24 -0.91 -4.20 38.85
N ALA A 25 -0.98 -5.44 39.33
CA ALA A 25 0.16 -6.25 39.75
C ALA A 25 0.70 -7.17 38.64
N VAL A 26 0.01 -7.26 37.49
CA VAL A 26 0.57 -7.85 36.27
C VAL A 26 1.50 -6.81 35.64
N ASP A 27 2.66 -6.72 36.27
CA ASP A 27 4.00 -6.41 35.79
C ASP A 27 4.19 -5.35 34.70
N GLY A 28 5.13 -4.43 34.94
CA GLY A 28 5.57 -3.40 33.99
C GLY A 28 6.17 -3.94 32.68
N GLY A 29 6.18 -5.26 32.48
CA GLY A 29 6.65 -5.95 31.28
C GLY A 29 5.95 -5.50 30.00
N PHE A 30 4.61 -5.41 29.98
CA PHE A 30 3.89 -4.96 28.77
C PHE A 30 4.21 -3.49 28.42
N THR A 31 4.28 -2.62 29.42
CA THR A 31 4.65 -1.21 29.21
C THR A 31 6.10 -1.06 28.77
N ALA A 32 7.02 -1.83 29.35
CA ALA A 32 8.43 -1.85 28.98
C ALA A 32 8.64 -2.41 27.57
N GLU A 33 7.93 -3.48 27.20
CA GLU A 33 7.94 -4.06 25.86
C GLU A 33 7.41 -3.05 24.83
N ARG A 34 6.28 -2.40 25.13
CA ARG A 34 5.71 -1.37 24.25
C ARG A 34 6.69 -0.21 24.04
N ASP A 35 7.38 0.24 25.09
CA ASP A 35 8.34 1.33 24.98
C ASP A 35 9.62 0.89 24.22
N ALA A 36 10.05 -0.36 24.38
CA ALA A 36 11.12 -0.96 23.59
C ALA A 36 10.75 -1.05 22.09
N ILE A 37 9.51 -1.47 21.77
CA ILE A 37 9.00 -1.52 20.38
C ILE A 37 8.98 -0.11 19.77
N LYS A 38 8.53 0.89 20.53
CA LYS A 38 8.53 2.29 20.05
C LYS A 38 9.93 2.79 19.74
N HIS A 39 10.90 2.50 20.60
CA HIS A 39 12.29 2.88 20.37
C HIS A 39 12.83 2.20 19.10
N HIS A 40 12.67 0.88 18.98
CA HIS A 40 13.11 0.12 17.81
C HIS A 40 12.44 0.63 16.51
N ALA A 41 11.14 0.94 16.56
CA ALA A 41 10.42 1.48 15.41
C ALA A 41 10.92 2.87 15.00
N ALA A 42 11.28 3.73 15.96
CA ALA A 42 11.83 5.05 15.67
C ALA A 42 13.18 4.95 14.94
N ASP A 43 14.08 4.08 15.40
CA ASP A 43 15.38 3.85 14.77
C ASP A 43 15.25 3.22 13.39
N ALA A 44 14.35 2.23 13.26
CA ALA A 44 14.04 1.59 11.97
C ALA A 44 13.47 2.60 10.97
N ALA A 45 12.54 3.46 11.39
CA ALA A 45 11.98 4.51 10.56
C ALA A 45 13.06 5.50 10.08
N GLY A 46 13.99 5.89 10.96
CA GLY A 46 15.14 6.72 10.59
C GLY A 46 16.03 6.06 9.53
N THR A 47 16.27 4.76 9.66
CA THR A 47 17.05 3.96 8.70
C THR A 47 16.36 3.89 7.34
N TRP A 48 15.07 3.55 7.31
CA TRP A 48 14.31 3.48 6.06
C TRP A 48 14.17 4.83 5.37
N LYS A 49 14.02 5.93 6.12
CA LYS A 49 14.02 7.28 5.54
C LYS A 49 15.33 7.57 4.82
N LYS A 50 16.47 7.19 5.40
CA LYS A 50 17.79 7.37 4.77
C LYS A 50 17.91 6.53 3.51
N ILE A 51 17.51 5.26 3.54
CA ILE A 51 17.54 4.39 2.34
C ILE A 51 16.67 4.99 1.23
N SER A 52 15.43 5.39 1.54
CA SER A 52 14.52 5.97 0.56
C SER A 52 15.09 7.24 -0.10
N ILE A 53 15.79 8.08 0.65
CA ILE A 53 16.36 9.33 0.12
C ILE A 53 17.68 9.07 -0.62
N PHE A 54 18.59 8.32 0.00
CA PHE A 54 19.98 8.20 -0.49
C PHE A 54 20.20 7.04 -1.45
N VAL A 55 19.29 6.07 -1.51
CA VAL A 55 19.40 4.93 -2.43
C VAL A 55 18.33 5.01 -3.50
N THR A 56 17.06 5.09 -3.11
CA THR A 56 15.95 5.03 -4.08
C THR A 56 15.98 6.20 -5.05
N ILE A 57 16.22 7.44 -4.59
CA ILE A 57 16.26 8.61 -5.49
C ILE A 57 17.39 8.48 -6.53
N PRO A 58 18.66 8.22 -6.16
CA PRO A 58 19.70 7.99 -7.17
C PRO A 58 19.41 6.83 -8.12
N CYS A 59 18.88 5.71 -7.62
CA CYS A 59 18.51 4.57 -8.46
C CYS A 59 17.41 4.95 -9.47
N LEU A 60 16.38 5.68 -9.05
CA LEU A 60 15.32 6.15 -9.94
C LEU A 60 15.84 7.16 -10.96
N ALA A 61 16.77 8.03 -10.59
CA ALA A 61 17.40 8.97 -11.52
C ALA A 61 18.18 8.21 -12.62
N ALA A 62 18.99 7.22 -12.22
CA ALA A 62 19.74 6.40 -13.17
C ALA A 62 18.82 5.56 -14.08
N ALA A 63 17.78 4.93 -13.51
CA ALA A 63 16.81 4.16 -14.27
C ALA A 63 16.02 5.04 -15.26
N SER A 64 15.59 6.23 -14.82
CA SER A 64 14.90 7.21 -15.68
C SER A 64 15.78 7.66 -16.84
N PHE A 65 17.08 7.91 -16.59
CA PHE A 65 18.02 8.27 -17.65
C PHE A 65 18.18 7.16 -18.69
N ASN A 66 18.30 5.90 -18.25
CA ASN A 66 18.36 4.77 -19.16
C ASN A 66 17.06 4.60 -19.97
N ALA A 67 15.91 4.68 -19.31
CA ALA A 67 14.61 4.59 -19.97
C ALA A 67 14.41 5.71 -21.00
N TYR A 68 14.87 6.92 -20.71
CA TYR A 68 14.84 8.04 -21.65
C TYR A 68 15.66 7.75 -22.92
N ASN A 69 16.89 7.25 -22.76
CA ASN A 69 17.72 6.89 -23.91
C ASN A 69 17.08 5.79 -24.78
N LEU A 70 16.47 4.78 -24.15
CA LEU A 70 15.73 3.74 -24.86
C LEU A 70 14.48 4.29 -25.55
N TYR A 71 13.77 5.21 -24.92
CA TYR A 71 12.59 5.86 -25.48
C TYR A 71 12.93 6.65 -26.75
N GLU A 72 13.98 7.48 -26.71
CA GLU A 72 14.46 8.24 -27.87
C GLU A 72 14.91 7.32 -29.00
N ALA A 73 15.70 6.28 -28.69
CA ALA A 73 16.14 5.28 -29.67
C ALA A 73 14.95 4.54 -30.31
N HIS A 74 13.91 4.23 -29.53
CA HIS A 74 12.68 3.62 -30.07
C HIS A 74 11.96 4.56 -31.03
N HIS A 75 11.86 5.86 -30.70
CA HIS A 75 11.23 6.86 -31.56
C HIS A 75 12.01 7.07 -32.86
N GLU A 76 13.35 7.11 -32.78
CA GLU A 76 14.21 7.20 -33.96
C GLU A 76 14.08 5.96 -34.84
N HIS A 77 14.12 4.75 -34.27
CA HIS A 77 13.92 3.51 -35.00
C HIS A 77 12.57 3.47 -35.73
N GLN A 78 11.48 3.90 -35.08
CA GLN A 78 10.16 3.97 -35.72
C GLN A 78 10.11 4.95 -36.90
N LYS A 79 10.86 6.06 -36.85
CA LYS A 79 10.93 7.02 -37.98
C LYS A 79 11.64 6.43 -39.19
N HIS A 80 12.69 5.64 -38.97
CA HIS A 80 13.47 5.01 -40.05
C HIS A 80 12.84 3.73 -40.59
N HIS A 81 12.08 3.02 -39.75
CA HIS A 81 11.41 1.77 -40.09
C HIS A 81 9.90 1.90 -39.82
N PRO A 82 9.16 2.61 -40.69
CA PRO A 82 7.71 2.73 -40.54
C PRO A 82 7.08 1.33 -40.54
N LYS A 83 6.06 1.16 -39.72
CA LYS A 83 5.47 -0.16 -39.47
C LYS A 83 4.59 -0.59 -40.64
N GLU A 84 4.96 -1.69 -41.28
CA GLU A 84 4.13 -2.34 -42.29
C GLU A 84 3.27 -3.43 -41.65
N TRP A 85 1.96 -3.37 -41.88
CA TRP A 85 1.00 -4.33 -41.31
C TRP A 85 0.82 -5.53 -42.23
N VAL A 86 1.47 -6.64 -41.91
CA VAL A 86 1.20 -7.92 -42.58
C VAL A 86 0.09 -8.65 -41.84
N LYS A 87 -1.06 -8.83 -42.51
CA LYS A 87 -2.23 -9.53 -41.98
C LYS A 87 -2.01 -11.04 -42.06
N TYR A 88 -1.89 -11.69 -40.90
CA TYR A 88 -1.92 -13.14 -40.80
C TYR A 88 -3.20 -13.59 -40.08
N PRO A 89 -3.78 -14.76 -40.41
CA PRO A 89 -5.07 -15.19 -39.83
C PRO A 89 -5.11 -15.30 -38.31
N TYR A 90 -3.95 -15.35 -37.65
CA TYR A 90 -3.82 -15.43 -36.19
C TYR A 90 -3.51 -14.08 -35.52
N ILE A 91 -3.17 -13.04 -36.29
CA ILE A 91 -2.94 -11.69 -35.77
C ILE A 91 -4.28 -10.96 -35.76
N ASN A 92 -4.57 -10.24 -34.68
CA ASN A 92 -5.81 -9.48 -34.49
C ASN A 92 -7.13 -10.29 -34.53
N PHE A 93 -7.08 -11.62 -34.64
CA PHE A 93 -8.26 -12.48 -34.63
C PHE A 93 -9.23 -12.17 -33.47
N ARG A 94 -10.53 -12.11 -33.82
CA ARG A 94 -11.64 -11.95 -32.86
C ARG A 94 -12.71 -13.00 -33.12
N ALA A 95 -12.94 -13.88 -32.14
CA ALA A 95 -14.08 -14.79 -32.17
C ALA A 95 -15.40 -14.09 -31.82
N ARG A 96 -15.33 -13.07 -30.96
CA ARG A 96 -16.42 -12.15 -30.58
C ARG A 96 -15.82 -10.78 -30.27
N ASP A 97 -16.60 -9.74 -30.54
CA ASP A 97 -16.23 -8.37 -30.21
C ASP A 97 -16.25 -8.13 -28.69
N TYR A 98 -15.52 -7.12 -28.22
CA TYR A 98 -15.64 -6.67 -26.83
C TYR A 98 -16.97 -5.96 -26.64
N PHE A 99 -17.45 -5.84 -25.40
CA PHE A 99 -18.74 -5.22 -25.11
C PHE A 99 -18.79 -3.70 -25.35
N TRP A 100 -17.64 -3.06 -25.61
CA TRP A 100 -17.52 -1.64 -25.97
C TRP A 100 -17.10 -1.41 -27.43
N GLY A 101 -16.90 -2.47 -28.22
CA GLY A 101 -16.48 -2.38 -29.62
C GLY A 101 -15.41 -3.41 -30.00
N LYS A 102 -14.87 -3.28 -31.22
CA LYS A 102 -13.86 -4.21 -31.77
C LYS A 102 -12.45 -3.97 -31.27
N GLU A 103 -12.13 -2.72 -30.94
CA GLU A 103 -10.79 -2.33 -30.53
C GLU A 103 -10.52 -2.65 -29.05
N SER A 104 -9.26 -2.98 -28.75
CA SER A 104 -8.82 -3.24 -27.39
C SER A 104 -8.86 -1.98 -26.52
N LEU A 105 -8.86 -2.14 -25.19
CA LEU A 105 -8.92 -1.01 -24.26
C LEU A 105 -7.74 -0.03 -24.41
N PHE A 106 -6.56 -0.55 -24.78
CA PHE A 106 -5.34 0.23 -25.02
C PHE A 106 -4.98 0.24 -26.50
N PHE A 107 -5.98 0.44 -27.37
CA PHE A 107 -5.76 0.59 -28.79
C PHE A 107 -5.22 1.98 -29.12
N ASN A 108 -4.14 2.03 -29.90
CA ASN A 108 -3.61 3.26 -30.48
C ASN A 108 -3.53 3.11 -32.01
N PRO A 109 -4.26 3.92 -32.80
CA PRO A 109 -4.27 3.83 -34.27
C PRO A 109 -2.89 4.06 -34.90
N ASP A 110 -1.97 4.75 -34.24
CA ASP A 110 -0.62 4.99 -34.75
C ASP A 110 0.26 3.73 -34.73
N VAL A 111 -0.02 2.78 -33.84
CA VAL A 111 0.84 1.60 -33.58
C VAL A 111 0.08 0.27 -33.56
N ASN A 112 -1.21 0.28 -33.87
CA ASN A 112 -2.04 -0.91 -33.94
C ASN A 112 -2.91 -0.85 -35.20
N LEU A 113 -2.99 -1.97 -35.93
CA LEU A 113 -3.93 -2.14 -37.02
C LEU A 113 -5.35 -2.32 -36.44
N SER A 114 -6.32 -1.56 -36.96
CA SER A 114 -7.71 -1.63 -36.52
C SER A 114 -8.32 -3.00 -36.83
N ALA A 115 -9.04 -3.56 -35.85
CA ALA A 115 -9.86 -4.76 -36.03
C ALA A 115 -11.17 -4.49 -36.80
N GLN A 116 -11.50 -3.22 -37.08
CA GLN A 116 -12.62 -2.84 -37.94
C GLN A 116 -12.25 -2.91 -39.43
N GLU A 117 -10.97 -2.69 -39.73
CA GLU A 117 -10.40 -2.70 -41.09
C GLU A 117 -9.94 -4.11 -41.52
N GLU A 118 -10.13 -5.10 -40.65
CA GLU A 118 -9.95 -6.53 -40.93
C GLU A 118 -11.20 -7.11 -41.61
#